data_AF-A0A6B2M633-F1
#
_entry.id   AF-A0A6B2M633-F1
#
_cell.length_a   1.000
_cell.length_b   1.000
_cell.length_c   1.000
_cell.angle_alpha   90.00
_cell.angle_beta   90.00
_cell.angle_gamma   90.00
#
_symmetry.space_group_name_H-M   'P 1'
#
loop_
_entity.id
_entity.type
_entity.pdbx_description
1 polymer ?
#
loop_
_entity_poly.entity_id
_entity_poly.type
_entity_poly.pdbx_seq_one_letter_code
_entity_poly.pdbx_strand_id
1 'polypeptide(L)'
;IFLNEVVLRCDCGIDLHSAAIHRTNLPQIRISPKDPVTAHMAMSFGAPVVLTSPLREGSLRAEAAERGTPVLLYEAGEGLRFDEIAVRAGVAGILRVLRGLNMLPAKGIARAKAQPYLCRSSSWVRAPAGGLLRTFRAEGELV
;
A
#
# COMPACT_ATOMS: atom_id res chain seq x y z
N ILE A 1 12.53 19.88 -6.70
CA ILE A 1 11.64 19.82 -7.89
C ILE A 1 10.45 18.92 -7.62
N PHE A 2 10.59 17.59 -7.56
CA PHE A 2 9.45 16.66 -7.42
C PHE A 2 8.47 16.98 -6.29
N LEU A 3 8.96 17.16 -5.05
CA LEU A 3 8.11 17.48 -3.90
C LEU A 3 7.32 18.79 -4.12
N ASN A 4 8.02 19.89 -4.37
CA ASN A 4 7.39 21.22 -4.44
C ASN A 4 6.51 21.43 -5.68
N GLU A 5 6.94 20.93 -6.84
CA GLU A 5 6.29 21.23 -8.12
C GLU A 5 5.19 20.22 -8.50
N VAL A 6 5.18 19.04 -7.88
CA VAL A 6 4.23 17.97 -8.18
C VAL A 6 3.43 17.60 -6.94
N VAL A 7 4.09 17.04 -5.93
CA VAL A 7 3.41 16.44 -4.77
C VAL A 7 2.60 17.48 -4.00
N LEU A 8 3.20 18.63 -3.67
CA LEU A 8 2.54 19.69 -2.90
C LEU A 8 1.48 20.47 -3.70
N ARG A 9 1.26 20.13 -4.96
CA ARG A 9 0.15 20.64 -5.77
C ARG A 9 -1.03 19.68 -5.86
N CYS A 10 -0.92 18.50 -5.26
CA CYS A 10 -1.97 17.48 -5.24
C CYS A 10 -2.72 17.50 -3.90
N ASP A 11 -4.01 17.16 -3.94
CA ASP A 11 -4.83 16.97 -2.72
C ASP A 11 -4.43 15.69 -1.96
N CYS A 12 -3.92 14.68 -2.66
CA CYS A 12 -3.39 13.44 -2.09
C CYS A 12 -2.46 12.72 -3.08
N GLY A 13 -1.74 11.70 -2.61
CA GLY A 13 -0.92 10.82 -3.43
C GLY A 13 -1.18 9.34 -3.18
N ILE A 14 -0.87 8.51 -4.19
CA ILE A 14 -0.76 7.05 -4.06
C ILE A 14 0.64 6.66 -4.54
N ASP A 15 1.47 6.25 -3.61
CA ASP A 15 2.85 5.81 -3.84
C ASP A 15 2.88 4.29 -4.08
N LEU A 16 3.46 3.86 -5.19
CA LEU A 16 3.41 2.47 -5.67
C LEU A 16 4.77 1.81 -5.52
N HIS A 17 4.86 0.84 -4.63
CA HIS A 17 6.10 0.11 -4.33
C HIS A 17 5.95 -1.38 -4.62
N SER A 18 7.05 -1.98 -5.11
CA SER A 18 7.24 -3.43 -5.09
C SER A 18 8.07 -3.85 -3.88
N ALA A 19 8.13 -5.15 -3.59
CA ALA A 19 9.16 -5.66 -2.69
C ALA A 19 10.57 -5.50 -3.28
N ALA A 20 11.59 -5.63 -2.43
CA ALA A 20 12.97 -5.69 -2.87
C ALA A 20 13.25 -6.99 -3.65
N ILE A 21 14.39 -7.04 -4.35
CA ILE A 21 14.83 -8.24 -5.07
C ILE A 21 14.86 -9.44 -4.12
N HIS A 22 14.34 -10.59 -4.59
CA HIS A 22 14.20 -11.85 -3.82
C HIS A 22 13.25 -11.77 -2.62
N ARG A 23 12.35 -10.78 -2.61
CA ARG A 23 11.23 -10.69 -1.66
C ARG A 23 9.96 -10.51 -2.44
N THR A 24 8.86 -10.91 -1.83
CA THR A 24 7.53 -10.72 -2.38
C THR A 24 6.63 -10.16 -1.28
N ASN A 25 5.77 -9.22 -1.65
CA ASN A 25 4.79 -8.62 -0.77
C ASN A 25 3.39 -9.04 -1.20
N LEU A 26 2.61 -9.58 -0.26
CA LEU A 26 1.15 -9.60 -0.38
C LEU A 26 0.66 -8.17 -0.63
N PRO A 27 -0.28 -7.93 -1.57
CA PRO A 27 -0.88 -6.62 -1.78
C PRO A 27 -1.38 -6.01 -0.48
N GLN A 28 -0.76 -4.90 -0.08
CA GLN A 28 -1.06 -4.23 1.18
C GLN A 28 -0.97 -2.72 1.04
N ILE A 29 -1.77 -2.05 1.86
CA ILE A 29 -1.74 -0.60 2.01
C ILE A 29 -1.13 -0.24 3.35
N ARG A 30 -0.23 0.73 3.36
CA ARG A 30 0.36 1.27 4.58
C ARG A 30 -0.16 2.65 4.88
N ILE A 31 -0.69 2.81 6.09
CA ILE A 31 -1.25 4.09 6.57
C ILE A 31 -0.50 4.58 7.80
N SER A 32 -0.54 5.89 8.00
CA SER A 32 -0.03 6.52 9.22
C SER A 32 -1.08 6.41 10.32
N PRO A 33 -0.69 6.24 11.59
CA PRO A 33 -1.64 6.30 12.69
C PRO A 33 -2.37 7.65 12.69
N LYS A 34 -3.70 7.62 12.91
CA LYS A 34 -4.54 8.82 13.13
C LYS A 34 -4.71 9.78 11.94
N ASP A 35 -4.42 9.34 10.72
CA ASP A 35 -4.76 10.11 9.52
C ASP A 35 -6.08 9.60 8.92
N PRO A 36 -7.20 10.34 9.10
CA PRO A 36 -8.50 9.90 8.61
C PRO A 36 -8.58 9.88 7.09
N VAL A 37 -7.78 10.70 6.38
CA VAL A 37 -7.79 10.76 4.91
C VAL A 37 -7.15 9.50 4.35
N THR A 38 -5.93 9.16 4.77
CA THR A 38 -5.29 7.93 4.29
C THR A 38 -6.02 6.68 4.77
N ALA A 39 -6.68 6.71 5.94
CA ALA A 39 -7.57 5.63 6.37
C ALA A 39 -8.76 5.45 5.42
N HIS A 40 -9.45 6.54 5.05
CA HIS A 40 -10.57 6.47 4.10
C HIS A 40 -10.12 6.00 2.71
N MET A 41 -8.97 6.50 2.23
CA MET A 41 -8.37 6.05 0.98
C MET A 41 -7.99 4.57 1.05
N ALA A 42 -7.41 4.07 2.14
CA ALA A 42 -7.06 2.66 2.31
C ALA A 42 -8.28 1.74 2.24
N MET A 43 -9.37 2.11 2.93
CA MET A 43 -10.61 1.35 2.89
C MET A 43 -11.25 1.36 1.51
N SER A 44 -11.20 2.50 0.80
CA SER A 44 -11.65 2.60 -0.59
C SER A 44 -10.78 1.76 -1.53
N PHE A 45 -9.46 1.78 -1.33
CA PHE A 45 -8.50 0.98 -2.10
C PHE A 45 -8.84 -0.50 -2.00
N GLY A 46 -9.13 -1.01 -0.80
CA GLY A 46 -9.62 -2.38 -0.64
C GLY A 46 -8.57 -3.45 -0.97
N ALA A 47 -7.33 -3.25 -0.55
CA ALA A 47 -6.30 -4.29 -0.56
C ALA A 47 -6.59 -5.35 0.53
N PRO A 48 -6.09 -6.59 0.40
CA PRO A 48 -6.26 -7.62 1.43
C PRO A 48 -5.84 -7.18 2.84
N VAL A 49 -4.78 -6.38 2.95
CA VAL A 49 -4.24 -5.91 4.24
C VAL A 49 -4.08 -4.39 4.23
N VAL A 50 -4.48 -3.77 5.33
CA VAL A 50 -4.10 -2.40 5.68
C VAL A 50 -3.24 -2.46 6.94
N LEU A 51 -1.99 -2.05 6.83
CA LEU A 51 -1.01 -2.07 7.90
C LEU A 51 -0.79 -0.65 8.43
N THR A 52 -0.99 -0.46 9.74
CA THR A 52 -0.55 0.74 10.42
C THR A 52 0.96 0.71 10.56
N SER A 53 1.64 1.67 9.95
CA SER A 53 3.10 1.78 9.98
C SER A 53 3.52 3.22 10.30
N PRO A 54 4.49 3.45 11.20
CA PRO A 54 4.99 4.79 11.46
C PRO A 54 5.61 5.39 10.20
N LEU A 55 5.53 6.72 10.11
CA LEU A 55 6.26 7.49 9.12
C LEU A 55 7.76 7.34 9.38
N ARG A 56 8.54 7.25 8.31
CA ARG A 56 10.00 7.27 8.37
C ARG A 56 10.48 8.65 7.99
N GLU A 57 11.35 9.23 8.80
CA GLU A 57 11.99 10.51 8.50
C GLU A 57 12.64 10.49 7.11
N GLY A 58 12.46 11.57 6.34
CA GLY A 58 12.94 11.69 4.96
C GLY A 58 12.19 10.84 3.92
N SER A 59 11.16 10.07 4.31
CA SER A 59 10.31 9.38 3.33
C SER A 59 9.33 10.34 2.67
N LEU A 60 8.94 10.06 1.42
CA LEU A 60 7.95 10.85 0.69
C LEU A 60 6.66 11.05 1.51
N ARG A 61 6.18 9.99 2.17
CA ARG A 61 5.00 10.06 3.04
C ARG A 61 5.18 11.03 4.21
N ALA A 62 6.36 11.06 4.82
CA ALA A 62 6.63 11.96 5.95
C ALA A 62 6.66 13.42 5.47
N GLU A 63 7.48 13.69 4.45
CA GLU A 63 7.66 15.03 3.88
C GLU A 63 6.35 15.62 3.32
N ALA A 64 5.53 14.79 2.68
CA ALA A 64 4.24 15.21 2.14
C ALA A 64 3.20 15.43 3.26
N ALA A 65 3.12 14.51 4.23
CA ALA A 65 2.17 14.63 5.34
C ALA A 65 2.45 15.85 6.23
N GLU A 66 3.72 16.17 6.50
CA GLU A 66 4.12 17.37 7.26
C GLU A 66 3.66 18.67 6.59
N ARG A 67 3.41 18.64 5.28
CA ARG A 67 2.99 19.78 4.47
C ARG A 67 1.52 19.71 4.06
N GLY A 68 0.75 18.79 4.65
CA GLY A 68 -0.69 18.67 4.46
C GLY A 68 -1.11 17.86 3.24
N THR A 69 -0.20 17.17 2.55
CA THR A 69 -0.55 16.29 1.42
C THR A 69 -0.48 14.81 1.87
N PRO A 70 -1.63 14.16 2.13
CA PRO A 70 -1.67 12.75 2.52
C PRO A 70 -1.23 11.85 1.36
N VAL A 71 -0.34 10.89 1.65
CA VAL A 71 0.14 9.90 0.67
C VAL A 71 -0.12 8.49 1.19
N LEU A 72 -0.94 7.76 0.43
CA LEU A 72 -1.19 6.34 0.62
C LEU A 72 -0.05 5.52 0.02
N LEU A 73 0.49 4.53 0.73
CA LEU A 73 1.52 3.66 0.18
C LEU A 73 0.96 2.27 -0.11
N TYR A 74 1.07 1.85 -1.36
CA TYR A 74 0.79 0.50 -1.81
C TYR A 74 2.07 -0.29 -1.95
N GLU A 75 2.12 -1.47 -1.34
CA GLU A 75 3.21 -2.43 -1.51
C GLU A 75 2.66 -3.76 -2.02
N ALA A 76 3.24 -4.29 -3.11
CA ALA A 76 2.81 -5.59 -3.64
C ALA A 76 3.85 -6.22 -4.58
N GLY A 77 3.75 -7.54 -4.77
CA GLY A 77 4.56 -8.28 -5.72
C GLY A 77 6.05 -8.26 -5.37
N GLU A 78 6.88 -8.52 -6.37
CA GLU A 78 8.33 -8.66 -6.24
C GLU A 78 9.10 -7.67 -7.14
N GLY A 79 10.35 -7.39 -6.78
CA GLY A 79 11.20 -6.53 -7.60
C GLY A 79 11.58 -7.19 -8.94
N LEU A 80 11.65 -6.38 -10.00
CA LEU A 80 12.11 -6.77 -11.34
C LEU A 80 11.26 -7.85 -12.06
N ARG A 81 10.03 -8.10 -11.62
CA ARG A 81 9.09 -9.02 -12.30
C ARG A 81 7.67 -8.48 -12.27
N PHE A 82 6.86 -8.93 -13.23
CA PHE A 82 5.45 -8.62 -13.28
C PHE A 82 4.66 -9.66 -12.50
N ASP A 83 3.98 -9.22 -11.45
CA ASP A 83 2.98 -9.98 -10.73
C ASP A 83 1.60 -9.48 -11.16
N GLU A 84 0.88 -10.29 -11.95
CA GLU A 84 -0.43 -9.92 -12.48
C GLU A 84 -1.46 -9.69 -11.36
N ILE A 85 -1.37 -10.43 -10.25
CA ILE A 85 -2.28 -10.29 -9.12
C ILE A 85 -2.04 -8.94 -8.45
N ALA A 86 -0.77 -8.61 -8.18
CA ALA A 86 -0.37 -7.33 -7.61
C ALA A 86 -0.77 -6.14 -8.50
N VAL A 87 -0.57 -6.25 -9.82
CA VAL A 87 -0.94 -5.18 -10.78
C VAL A 87 -2.45 -4.99 -10.81
N ARG A 88 -3.24 -6.07 -10.93
CA ARG A 88 -4.70 -5.97 -10.99
C ARG A 88 -5.30 -5.47 -9.69
N ALA A 89 -4.74 -5.86 -8.54
CA ALA A 89 -5.12 -5.32 -7.24
C ALA A 89 -4.83 -3.82 -7.16
N GLY A 90 -3.65 -3.39 -7.63
CA GLY A 90 -3.24 -1.99 -7.68
C GLY A 90 -4.15 -1.12 -8.52
N VAL A 91 -4.37 -1.52 -9.79
CA VAL A 91 -5.23 -0.78 -10.73
C VAL A 91 -6.66 -0.67 -10.19
N ALA A 92 -7.25 -1.78 -9.75
CA ALA A 92 -8.61 -1.76 -9.22
C ALA A 92 -8.72 -0.91 -7.94
N GLY A 93 -7.70 -0.95 -7.08
CA GLY A 93 -7.64 -0.15 -5.86
C GLY A 93 -7.55 1.35 -6.14
N ILE A 94 -6.66 1.77 -7.03
CA ILE A 94 -6.53 3.18 -7.45
C ILE A 94 -7.85 3.70 -8.00
N LEU A 95 -8.50 2.96 -8.90
CA LEU A 95 -9.80 3.38 -9.46
C LEU A 95 -10.87 3.54 -8.37
N ARG A 96 -10.90 2.65 -7.37
CA ARG A 96 -11.82 2.80 -6.22
C ARG A 96 -11.50 4.02 -5.36
N VAL A 97 -10.22 4.35 -5.13
CA VAL A 97 -9.84 5.58 -4.42
C VAL A 97 -10.29 6.81 -5.19
N LEU A 98 -9.99 6.88 -6.50
CA LEU A 98 -10.41 8.00 -7.34
C LEU A 98 -11.93 8.17 -7.36
N ARG A 99 -12.69 7.08 -7.37
CA ARG A 99 -14.15 7.11 -7.19
C ARG A 99 -14.54 7.66 -5.81
N GLY A 100 -13.90 7.20 -4.73
CA GLY A 100 -14.16 7.67 -3.37
C GLY A 100 -13.89 9.18 -3.20
N LEU A 101 -12.95 9.71 -3.96
CA LEU A 101 -12.63 11.14 -4.06
C LEU A 101 -13.50 11.91 -5.05
N ASN A 102 -14.54 11.29 -5.62
CA ASN A 102 -15.43 11.87 -6.63
C ASN A 102 -14.73 12.29 -7.94
N MET A 103 -13.55 11.74 -8.25
CA MET A 103 -12.82 12.01 -9.49
C MET A 103 -13.28 11.14 -10.66
N LEU A 104 -13.95 10.01 -10.37
CA LEU A 104 -14.44 9.07 -11.39
C LEU A 104 -15.89 8.61 -11.09
N PRO A 105 -16.70 8.33 -12.12
CA PRO A 105 -18.02 7.73 -11.96
C PRO A 105 -17.91 6.27 -11.49
N ALA A 106 -18.99 5.74 -10.91
CA ALA A 106 -19.00 4.35 -10.42
C ALA A 106 -19.02 3.27 -11.51
N LYS A 107 -19.42 3.62 -12.74
CA LYS A 107 -19.58 2.67 -13.85
C LYS A 107 -18.22 2.08 -14.25
N GLY A 108 -18.13 0.76 -14.31
CA GLY A 108 -16.91 0.04 -14.74
C GLY A 108 -15.87 -0.17 -13.65
N ILE A 109 -16.08 0.33 -12.43
CA ILE A 109 -15.14 0.14 -11.32
C ILE A 109 -15.57 -1.07 -10.48
N ALA A 110 -14.71 -2.09 -10.44
CA ALA A 110 -14.95 -3.31 -9.66
C ALA A 110 -14.99 -2.99 -8.15
N ARG A 111 -16.02 -3.51 -7.46
CA ARG A 111 -16.13 -3.44 -6.00
C ARG A 111 -15.03 -4.27 -5.34
N ALA A 112 -14.61 -3.87 -4.15
CA ALA A 112 -13.74 -4.70 -3.33
C ALA A 112 -14.46 -6.02 -2.99
N LYS A 113 -13.74 -7.15 -3.09
CA LYS A 113 -14.32 -8.48 -2.84
C LYS A 113 -14.50 -8.79 -1.36
N ALA A 114 -13.67 -8.19 -0.51
CA ALA A 114 -13.69 -8.37 0.93
C ALA A 114 -13.24 -7.09 1.62
N GLN A 115 -13.57 -6.97 2.90
CA GLN A 115 -13.02 -5.92 3.75
C GLN A 115 -11.54 -6.22 4.06
N PRO A 116 -10.65 -5.21 4.03
CA PRO A 116 -9.26 -5.39 4.40
C PRO A 116 -9.08 -5.85 5.85
N TYR A 117 -8.07 -6.68 6.10
CA TYR A 117 -7.58 -6.93 7.47
C TYR A 117 -6.80 -5.71 7.97
N LEU A 118 -7.25 -5.13 9.09
CA LEU A 118 -6.56 -4.02 9.73
C LEU A 118 -5.50 -4.55 10.70
N CYS A 119 -4.23 -4.49 10.27
CA CYS A 119 -3.09 -4.93 11.06
C CYS A 119 -2.45 -3.73 11.77
N ARG A 120 -2.31 -3.80 13.09
CA ARG A 120 -1.71 -2.70 13.89
C ARG A 120 -0.18 -2.78 13.99
N SER A 121 0.38 -3.95 13.71
CA SER A 121 1.81 -4.20 13.83
C SER A 121 2.24 -5.29 12.85
N SER A 122 3.53 -5.35 12.59
CA SER A 122 4.20 -6.42 11.85
C SER A 122 5.56 -6.68 12.51
N SER A 123 6.09 -7.89 12.38
CA SER A 123 7.39 -8.27 12.92
C SER A 123 8.22 -9.00 11.87
N TRP A 124 9.54 -8.87 11.97
CA TRP A 124 10.47 -9.61 11.14
C TRP A 124 10.83 -10.92 11.82
N VAL A 125 10.60 -12.03 11.13
CA VAL A 125 11.22 -13.31 11.50
C VAL A 125 12.57 -13.38 10.80
N ARG A 126 13.64 -13.54 11.59
CA ARG A 126 15.02 -13.62 11.10
C ARG A 126 15.52 -15.05 11.20
N ALA A 127 16.24 -15.52 10.17
CA ALA A 127 16.93 -16.79 10.25
C ALA A 127 18.02 -16.71 11.33
N PRO A 128 18.09 -17.68 12.27
CA PRO A 128 19.10 -17.67 13.33
C PRO A 128 20.51 -18.05 12.81
N ALA A 129 20.59 -18.67 11.63
CA ALA A 129 21.82 -19.07 10.97
C ALA A 129 21.63 -19.09 9.44
N GLY A 130 22.75 -19.18 8.70
CA GLY A 130 22.71 -19.37 7.24
C GLY A 130 22.21 -20.77 6.85
N GLY A 131 21.66 -20.90 5.64
CA GLY A 131 21.18 -22.18 5.11
C GLY A 131 20.20 -22.02 3.95
N LEU A 132 19.50 -23.12 3.63
CA LEU A 132 18.44 -23.12 2.63
C LEU A 132 17.09 -22.75 3.28
N LEU A 133 16.45 -21.70 2.78
CA LEU A 133 15.10 -21.33 3.22
C LEU A 133 14.05 -22.21 2.53
N ARG A 134 13.25 -22.90 3.33
CA ARG A 134 12.01 -23.54 2.89
C ARG A 134 10.84 -22.94 3.66
N THR A 135 9.93 -22.29 2.97
CA THR A 135 8.70 -21.76 3.57
C THR A 135 7.64 -22.86 3.63
N PHE A 136 6.88 -22.92 4.74
CA PHE A 136 5.73 -23.82 4.91
C PHE A 136 4.40 -23.09 4.70
N ARG A 137 4.46 -21.79 4.48
CA ARG A 137 3.32 -20.92 4.24
C ARG A 137 3.59 -20.02 3.06
N ALA A 138 2.56 -19.80 2.25
CA ALA A 138 2.57 -18.80 1.20
C ALA A 138 2.12 -17.44 1.74
N GLU A 139 2.33 -16.39 0.95
CA GLU A 139 1.81 -15.06 1.26
C GLU A 139 0.29 -15.07 1.34
N GLY A 140 -0.26 -14.39 2.36
CA GLY A 140 -1.70 -14.32 2.58
C GLY A 140 -2.30 -15.51 3.34
N GLU A 141 -1.51 -16.54 3.67
CA GLU A 141 -1.98 -17.63 4.54
C GLU A 141 -2.01 -17.21 6.01
N LEU A 142 -3.06 -17.61 6.72
CA LEU A 142 -3.23 -17.36 8.15
C LEU A 142 -2.36 -18.32 8.99
N VAL A 143 -1.84 -17.82 10.10
CA VAL A 143 -1.02 -18.55 11.09
C VAL A 143 -1.68 -18.48 12.46
#